data_AF-A0A660ZED1-F1
#
_entry.id   AF-A0A660ZED1-F1
#
_cell.length_a   1.000
_cell.length_b   1.000
_cell.length_c   1.000
_cell.angle_alpha   90.00
_cell.angle_beta   90.00
_cell.angle_gamma   90.00
#
_symmetry.space_group_name_H-M   'P 1'
#
loop_
_entity.id
_entity.type
_entity.pdbx_description
1 polymer ?
#
loop_
_entity_poly.entity_id
_entity_poly.type
_entity_poly.pdbx_seq_one_letter_code
_entity_poly.pdbx_strand_id
1 'polypeptide(L)' 'GDVIATIEAVKTVADVYSPISGEVLEVNEDLTNAPDTLNKDPYGGGWLAKIKIENPSEIDELLGPEDYEKLIKEEE' A
#
# COMPACT_ATOMS: atom_id res chain seq x y z
N GLY A 1 -2.37 6.32 8.76
CA GLY A 1 -1.10 7.05 8.89
C GLY A 1 -1.06 8.24 7.96
N ASP A 2 0.13 8.71 7.63
CA ASP A 2 0.36 9.80 6.67
C ASP A 2 0.19 9.32 5.22
N VAL A 3 -0.08 10.25 4.30
CA VAL A 3 -0.18 9.93 2.86
C VAL A 3 1.22 9.66 2.30
N ILE A 4 1.39 8.50 1.67
CA ILE A 4 2.67 8.07 1.05
C ILE A 4 2.62 8.04 -0.48
N ALA A 5 1.42 7.93 -1.06
CA ALA A 5 1.21 7.96 -2.50
C ALA A 5 -0.22 8.41 -2.80
N THR A 6 -0.44 8.92 -4.01
CA THR A 6 -1.78 9.20 -4.54
C THR A 6 -1.93 8.44 -5.85
N ILE A 7 -2.99 7.64 -5.94
CA ILE A 7 -3.32 6.84 -7.12
C ILE A 7 -4.41 7.56 -7.90
N GLU A 8 -4.10 7.93 -9.14
CA GLU A 8 -5.06 8.51 -10.07
C GLU A 8 -5.61 7.45 -11.01
N ALA A 9 -6.92 7.24 -10.94
CA ALA A 9 -7.67 6.39 -11.85
C ALA A 9 -8.61 7.22 -12.72
N VAL A 10 -9.14 6.62 -13.78
CA VAL A 10 -10.02 7.30 -14.76
C VAL A 10 -11.22 8.00 -14.11
N LYS A 11 -11.72 7.48 -12.99
CA LYS A 11 -12.94 7.96 -12.32
C LYS A 11 -12.72 8.50 -10.91
N THR A 12 -11.54 8.29 -10.33
CA THR A 12 -11.31 8.60 -8.92
C THR A 12 -9.83 8.85 -8.66
N VAL A 13 -9.57 9.63 -7.62
CA VAL A 13 -8.23 9.82 -7.05
C VAL A 13 -8.30 9.32 -5.62
N ALA A 14 -7.36 8.46 -5.24
CA ALA A 14 -7.32 7.87 -3.91
C ALA A 14 -5.94 8.05 -3.30
N ASP A 15 -5.91 8.52 -2.05
CA ASP A 15 -4.68 8.58 -1.26
C ASP A 15 -4.40 7.22 -0.63
N VAL A 16 -3.13 6.83 -0.66
CA VAL A 16 -2.60 5.65 0.02
C VAL A 16 -1.90 6.12 1.29
N TYR A 17 -2.38 5.62 2.42
CA TYR A 17 -1.85 5.97 3.73
C TYR A 17 -0.83 4.92 4.19
N SER A 18 0.25 5.36 4.83
CA SER A 18 1.19 4.45 5.47
C SER A 18 0.47 3.68 6.58
N PRO A 19 0.62 2.34 6.65
CA PRO A 19 0.08 1.54 7.74
C PRO A 19 0.91 1.68 9.02
N ILE A 20 2.17 2.11 8.93
CA ILE A 20 3.13 2.17 10.04
C ILE A 20 4.01 3.43 9.97
N SER A 21 4.59 3.81 11.10
CA SER A 21 5.57 4.89 11.19
C SER A 21 6.96 4.43 10.71
N GLY A 22 7.63 5.29 9.94
CA GLY A 22 8.94 4.98 9.40
C GLY A 22 9.46 5.99 8.38
N GLU A 23 10.61 5.64 7.80
CA GLU A 23 11.32 6.44 6.80
C GLU A 23 11.31 5.73 5.44
N VAL A 24 10.94 6.44 4.37
CA VAL A 24 10.99 5.89 3.00
C VAL A 24 12.44 5.72 2.56
N LEU A 25 12.83 4.49 2.25
CA LEU A 25 14.16 4.15 1.76
C LEU A 25 14.21 4.10 0.23
N GLU A 26 13.13 3.67 -0.40
CA GLU A 26 13.06 3.41 -1.83
C GLU A 26 11.63 3.64 -2.33
N VAL A 27 11.50 4.19 -3.53
CA VAL A 27 10.22 4.34 -4.25
C VAL A 27 10.33 3.59 -5.56
N ASN A 28 9.25 2.95 -5.99
CA ASN A 28 9.22 2.21 -7.23
C ASN A 28 9.09 3.15 -8.45
N GLU A 29 10.22 3.60 -8.97
CA GLU A 29 10.26 4.50 -10.13
C GLU A 29 9.67 3.88 -11.41
N ASP A 30 9.64 2.54 -11.51
CA ASP A 30 9.11 1.84 -12.69
C ASP A 30 7.61 2.11 -12.91
N LEU A 31 6.87 2.40 -11.83
CA LEU A 31 5.44 2.71 -11.90
C LEU A 31 5.15 4.01 -12.65
N THR A 32 6.12 4.92 -12.77
CA THR A 32 5.99 6.13 -13.59
C THR A 32 5.80 5.79 -15.06
N ASN A 33 6.50 4.75 -15.54
CA ASN A 33 6.45 4.31 -16.93
C ASN A 33 5.43 3.18 -17.15
N ALA A 34 5.14 2.40 -16.10
CA ALA A 34 4.25 1.25 -16.16
C ALA A 34 3.23 1.25 -15.00
N PRO A 35 2.32 2.26 -14.92
CA PRO A 35 1.35 2.37 -13.83
C PRO A 35 0.34 1.22 -13.77
N ASP A 36 0.08 0.58 -14.91
CA ASP A 36 -0.83 -0.59 -15.00
C ASP A 36 -0.30 -1.83 -14.25
N THR A 37 0.98 -1.82 -13.85
CA THR A 37 1.56 -2.87 -13.00
C THR A 37 0.84 -2.95 -11.65
N LEU A 38 0.34 -1.83 -11.12
CA LEU A 38 -0.47 -1.82 -9.89
C LEU A 38 -1.73 -2.68 -10.02
N ASN A 39 -2.36 -2.71 -11.20
CA ASN A 39 -3.56 -3.51 -11.43
C ASN A 39 -3.24 -5.00 -11.67
N LYS A 40 -2.12 -5.27 -12.35
CA LYS A 40 -1.75 -6.62 -12.79
C LYS A 40 -1.02 -7.43 -11.71
N ASP A 41 -0.17 -6.77 -10.94
CA ASP A 41 0.70 -7.40 -9.95
C ASP A 41 0.88 -6.51 -8.70
N PRO A 42 -0.19 -6.26 -7.93
CA PRO A 42 -0.19 -5.32 -6.80
C PRO A 42 0.77 -5.70 -5.65
N TYR A 43 1.05 -7.00 -5.49
CA TYR A 43 1.91 -7.52 -4.42
C TYR A 43 3.35 -7.81 -4.89
N GLY A 44 3.58 -7.91 -6.20
CA GLY A 44 4.90 -8.09 -6.79
C GLY A 44 5.46 -6.78 -7.32
N GLY A 45 5.47 -6.61 -8.65
CA GLY A 45 6.01 -5.43 -9.33
C GLY A 45 5.28 -4.11 -9.02
N GLY A 46 4.08 -4.18 -8.45
CA GLY A 46 3.24 -3.04 -8.06
C GLY A 46 3.56 -2.43 -6.68
N TRP A 47 4.64 -2.81 -6.02
CA TRP A 47 5.02 -2.20 -4.74
C TRP A 47 5.23 -0.68 -4.89
N LEU A 48 4.83 0.12 -3.89
CA LEU A 48 4.88 1.58 -3.96
C LEU A 48 6.19 2.15 -3.37
N ALA A 49 6.49 1.77 -2.13
CA ALA A 49 7.64 2.25 -1.39
C ALA A 49 8.16 1.19 -0.42
N LYS A 50 9.46 1.19 -0.16
CA LYS A 50 10.07 0.43 0.94
C LYS A 50 10.33 1.38 2.10
N ILE A 51 9.85 1.00 3.28
CA ILE A 51 9.90 1.85 4.47
C ILE A 51 10.75 1.16 5.53
N LYS A 52 11.68 1.90 6.12
CA LYS A 52 12.37 1.52 7.35
C LYS A 52 11.43 1.72 8.52
N ILE A 53 11.03 0.63 9.14
CA ILE A 53 10.10 0.64 10.27
C ILE A 53 10.78 1.29 11.48
N GLU A 54 10.12 2.30 12.04
CA GLU A 54 10.59 2.97 13.26
C GLU A 54 10.12 2.22 14.51
N ASN A 55 8.87 1.75 14.51
CA ASN A 55 8.27 1.02 15.62
C ASN A 55 7.73 -0.36 15.19
N PRO A 56 8.48 -1.46 15.43
CA PRO A 56 8.07 -2.79 15.00
C PRO A 56 6.77 -3.33 15.62
N SER A 57 6.34 -2.82 16.79
CA SER A 57 5.12 -3.31 17.43
C SER A 57 3.85 -2.92 16.65
N GLU A 58 3.91 -1.91 15.79
CA GLU A 58 2.76 -1.49 14.96
C GLU A 58 2.37 -2.57 13.94
N ILE A 59 3.27 -3.50 13.63
CA ILE A 59 2.98 -4.65 12.77
C ILE A 59 1.94 -5.57 13.43
N ASP A 60 1.99 -5.70 14.76
CA ASP A 60 1.07 -6.57 15.52
C ASP A 60 -0.36 -6.02 15.55
N GLU A 61 -0.55 -4.73 15.20
CA GLU A 61 -1.86 -4.07 15.11
C GLU A 61 -2.51 -4.26 13.73
N LEU A 62 -1.76 -4.75 12.73
CA LEU A 62 -2.26 -4.96 11.37
C LEU A 62 -3.05 -6.25 11.27
N LEU A 63 -4.06 -6.24 10.39
CA LEU A 63 -4.86 -7.42 10.11
C LEU A 63 -4.02 -8.49 9.39
N GLY A 64 -4.17 -9.73 9.83
CA GLY A 64 -3.68 -10.89 9.09
C GLY A 64 -4.49 -11.11 7.80
N PRO A 65 -3.99 -11.95 6.88
CA PRO A 65 -4.67 -12.22 5.61
C PRO A 65 -6.10 -12.73 5.77
N GLU A 66 -6.33 -13.64 6.73
CA GLU A 66 -7.66 -14.22 6.99
C GLU A 66 -8.65 -13.18 7.54
N ASP A 67 -8.20 -12.34 8.48
CA ASP A 67 -9.03 -11.28 9.06
C ASP A 67 -9.37 -10.20 8.02
N TYR A 68 -8.42 -9.87 7.14
CA TYR A 68 -8.65 -8.93 6.05
C TYR A 68 -9.62 -9.48 4.99
N GLU A 69 -9.51 -10.76 4.63
CA GLU A 69 -10.47 -11.41 3.71
C GLU A 69 -11.89 -11.41 4.31
N LYS A 70 -12.00 -11.65 5.62
CA LYS A 70 -13.28 -11.60 6.33
C LYS A 70 -13.88 -10.19 6.31
N LEU A 71 -13.08 -9.16 6.58
CA LEU A 71 -13.51 -7.76 6.54
C LEU A 71 -14.11 -7.40 5.17
N ILE A 72 -13.41 -7.75 4.08
CA ILE A 72 -13.89 -7.47 2.72
C ILE A 72 -15.25 -8.12 2.45
N LYS A 73 -15.41 -9.41 2.84
CA LYS A 73 -16.68 -10.14 2.65
C LYS A 73 -17.84 -9.58 3.46
N GLU A 74 -17.57 -8.90 4.57
CA GLU A 74 -18.60 -8.23 5.38
C GLU A 74 -18.99 -6.86 4.82
N GLU A 75 -18.12 -6.24 4.02
CA GLU A 75 -18.36 -4.95 3.34
C GLU A 75 -19.03 -5.07 1.95
N GLU A 76 -19.07 -6.27 1.37
CA GLU A 76 -19.83 -6.61 0.14
C GLU A 76 -21.34 -6.76 0.37
#